data_AF-A0A448HGS8-F1
#
_entry.id   AF-A0A448HGS8-F1
#
_cell.length_a   1.000
_cell.length_b   1.000
_cell.length_c   1.000
_cell.angle_alpha   90.00
_cell.angle_beta   90.00
_cell.angle_gamma   90.00
#
_symmetry.space_group_name_H-M   'P 1'
#
loop_
_entity.id
_entity.type
_entity.pdbx_description
1 polymer ?
#
loop_
_entity_poly.entity_id
_entity_poly.type
_entity_poly.pdbx_seq_one_letter_code
_entity_poly.pdbx_strand_id
1 'polypeptide(L)'
;MEITATPTTEDGLTGTRYAALDEGVEVGFLLAHETGLILNVEVDEDRQGEGIARALYEHADSAQGLYHIPAWGRTPDGDAFATAMGGDVMDDEQAAAIVGMDLSIYETETETDEW
;
A
#
# COMPACT_ATOMS: atom_id res chain seq x y z
N MET A 1 -4.31 -6.10 21.07
CA MET A 1 -4.47 -5.49 19.73
C MET A 1 -5.82 -5.85 19.13
N GLU A 2 -6.55 -4.82 18.73
CA GLU A 2 -7.78 -4.86 17.92
C GLU A 2 -7.48 -4.17 16.58
N ILE A 3 -8.13 -4.59 15.49
CA ILE A 3 -8.06 -3.88 14.20
C ILE A 3 -9.47 -3.41 13.86
N THR A 4 -9.61 -2.12 13.58
CA THR A 4 -10.85 -1.51 13.11
C THR A 4 -10.74 -1.15 11.64
N ALA A 5 -11.87 -1.10 10.92
CA ALA A 5 -11.93 -0.73 9.51
C ALA A 5 -12.96 0.39 9.33
N THR A 6 -12.54 1.51 8.74
CA THR A 6 -13.40 2.68 8.54
C THR A 6 -13.29 3.17 7.10
N PRO A 7 -14.41 3.37 6.38
CA PRO A 7 -14.39 4.01 5.07
C PRO A 7 -13.77 5.41 5.17
N THR A 8 -12.92 5.77 4.21
CA THR A 8 -12.25 7.07 4.15
C THR A 8 -12.09 7.55 2.71
N THR A 9 -11.90 8.85 2.55
CA THR A 9 -11.49 9.49 1.30
C THR A 9 -10.36 10.45 1.60
N GLU A 10 -9.16 10.18 1.09
CA GLU A 10 -7.95 10.99 1.28
C GLU A 10 -7.38 11.36 -0.09
N ASP A 11 -7.07 12.64 -0.31
CA ASP A 11 -6.55 13.16 -1.59
C ASP A 11 -7.37 12.77 -2.84
N GLY A 12 -8.68 12.58 -2.66
CA GLY A 12 -9.61 12.17 -3.73
C GLY A 12 -9.65 10.66 -3.98
N LEU A 13 -8.88 9.86 -3.23
CA LEU A 13 -8.88 8.40 -3.28
C LEU A 13 -9.80 7.84 -2.20
N THR A 14 -10.82 7.10 -2.62
CA THR A 14 -11.77 6.44 -1.71
C THR A 14 -11.30 5.04 -1.37
N GLY A 15 -11.43 4.66 -0.10
CA GLY A 15 -10.95 3.38 0.39
C GLY A 15 -11.34 3.09 1.83
N THR A 16 -10.56 2.21 2.44
CA THR A 16 -10.72 1.78 3.82
C THR A 16 -9.43 2.03 4.59
N ARG A 17 -9.55 2.70 5.75
CA ARG A 17 -8.48 2.79 6.75
C ARG A 17 -8.64 1.65 7.74
N TYR A 18 -7.62 0.81 7.84
CA TYR A 18 -7.49 -0.21 8.88
C TYR A 18 -6.59 0.33 9.98
N ALA A 19 -7.09 0.45 11.21
CA ALA A 19 -6.31 0.98 12.34
C ALA A 19 -6.08 -0.11 13.38
N ALA A 20 -4.83 -0.32 13.77
CA ALA A 20 -4.45 -1.22 14.85
C ALA A 20 -4.49 -0.44 16.17
N LEU A 21 -5.32 -0.91 17.10
CA LEU A 21 -5.52 -0.32 18.41
C LEU A 21 -4.94 -1.22 19.49
N ASP A 22 -4.13 -0.65 20.38
CA ASP A 22 -3.67 -1.30 21.60
C ASP A 22 -4.19 -0.52 22.81
N GLU A 23 -4.99 -1.18 23.65
CA GLU A 23 -5.73 -0.53 24.75
C GLU A 23 -6.53 0.72 24.33
N GLY A 24 -7.01 0.74 23.08
CA GLY A 24 -7.79 1.85 22.51
C GLY A 24 -6.94 3.00 21.93
N VAL A 25 -5.62 2.90 21.95
CA VAL A 25 -4.70 3.84 21.31
C VAL A 25 -4.28 3.29 19.96
N GLU A 26 -4.37 4.11 18.91
CA GLU A 26 -3.85 3.74 17.58
C GLU A 26 -2.32 3.65 17.63
N VAL A 27 -1.80 2.51 17.17
CA VAL A 27 -0.36 2.20 17.14
C VAL A 27 0.16 1.95 15.72
N GLY A 28 -0.72 2.07 14.74
CA GLY A 28 -0.42 1.89 13.33
C GLY A 28 -1.69 1.81 12.49
N PHE A 29 -1.54 2.02 11.19
CA PHE A 29 -2.64 1.93 10.24
C PHE A 29 -2.17 1.44 8.87
N LEU A 30 -3.13 0.92 8.10
CA LEU A 30 -2.99 0.63 6.68
C LEU A 30 -4.15 1.29 5.95
N LEU A 31 -3.82 2.06 4.91
CA LEU A 31 -4.78 2.66 4.02
C LEU A 31 -4.81 1.88 2.71
N ALA A 32 -5.98 1.40 2.32
CA ALA A 32 -6.17 0.71 1.06
C ALA A 32 -7.29 1.35 0.25
N HIS A 33 -7.03 1.56 -1.04
CA HIS A 33 -8.03 2.00 -2.01
C HIS A 33 -9.14 0.95 -2.17
N GLU A 34 -10.31 1.34 -2.68
CA GLU A 34 -11.42 0.43 -2.97
C GLU A 34 -11.08 -0.70 -3.96
N THR A 35 -10.03 -0.52 -4.75
CA THR A 35 -9.49 -1.54 -5.68
C THR A 35 -8.55 -2.55 -5.01
N GLY A 36 -8.25 -2.38 -3.72
CA GLY A 36 -7.27 -3.19 -3.00
C GLY A 36 -5.84 -2.65 -3.07
N LEU A 37 -5.56 -1.56 -3.80
CA LEU A 37 -4.22 -0.96 -3.83
C LEU A 37 -3.86 -0.43 -2.44
N ILE A 38 -2.74 -0.90 -1.88
CA ILE A 38 -2.19 -0.33 -0.63
C ILE A 38 -1.66 1.07 -0.96
N LEU A 39 -2.25 2.08 -0.32
CA LEU A 39 -1.87 3.48 -0.46
C LEU A 39 -0.83 3.89 0.57
N ASN A 40 -0.95 3.38 1.80
CA ASN A 40 0.03 3.63 2.84
C ASN A 40 -0.04 2.54 3.93
N VAL A 41 1.07 2.33 4.62
CA VAL A 41 1.15 1.55 5.86
C VAL A 41 2.15 2.21 6.79
N GLU A 42 1.74 2.45 8.02
CA GLU A 42 2.57 3.11 9.02
C GLU A 42 2.35 2.47 10.39
N VAL A 43 3.42 2.36 11.17
CA VAL A 43 3.41 1.84 12.54
C VAL A 43 4.25 2.77 13.38
N ASP A 44 3.75 3.12 14.57
CA ASP A 44 4.47 3.92 15.55
C ASP A 44 5.90 3.41 15.71
N GLU A 45 6.89 4.30 15.64
CA GLU A 45 8.32 3.94 15.65
C GLU A 45 8.69 3.06 16.85
N ASP A 46 8.15 3.38 18.03
CA ASP A 46 8.38 2.64 19.28
C ASP A 46 7.73 1.24 19.31
N ARG A 47 6.85 0.95 18.34
CA ARG A 47 6.10 -0.31 18.19
C ARG A 47 6.50 -1.11 16.97
N GLN A 48 7.47 -0.64 16.18
CA GLN A 48 7.98 -1.34 15.02
C GLN A 48 8.66 -2.66 15.43
N GLY A 49 8.56 -3.67 14.55
CA GLY A 49 9.11 -5.02 14.82
C GLY A 49 8.20 -5.94 15.66
N GLU A 50 7.08 -5.45 16.18
CA GLU A 50 6.10 -6.26 16.94
C GLU A 50 5.14 -7.05 16.03
N GLY A 51 5.23 -6.90 14.71
CA GLY A 51 4.35 -7.58 13.75
C GLY A 51 3.03 -6.85 13.44
N ILE A 52 2.88 -5.60 13.88
CA ILE A 52 1.66 -4.79 13.67
C ILE A 52 1.34 -4.59 12.19
N ALA A 53 2.34 -4.21 11.38
CA ALA A 53 2.16 -4.04 9.93
C ALA A 53 1.69 -5.34 9.24
N ARG A 54 2.21 -6.49 9.67
CA ARG A 54 1.76 -7.80 9.19
C ARG A 54 0.31 -8.07 9.58
N ALA A 55 -0.05 -7.81 10.83
CA ALA A 55 -1.42 -8.02 11.29
C ALA A 55 -2.42 -7.14 10.53
N LEU A 56 -2.06 -5.88 10.25
CA LEU A 56 -2.84 -4.96 9.41
C LEU A 56 -3.01 -5.49 7.99
N TYR A 57 -1.91 -5.93 7.36
CA TYR A 57 -1.94 -6.51 6.02
C TYR A 57 -2.83 -7.75 5.95
N GLU A 58 -2.59 -8.75 6.80
CA GLU A 58 -3.32 -10.02 6.76
C GLU A 58 -4.82 -9.80 6.99
N HIS A 59 -5.17 -8.87 7.88
CA HIS A 59 -6.56 -8.51 8.13
C HIS A 59 -7.21 -7.84 6.91
N ALA A 60 -6.55 -6.84 6.34
CA ALA A 60 -7.07 -6.09 5.20
C ALA A 60 -7.11 -6.94 3.91
N ASP A 61 -6.10 -7.77 3.67
CA ASP A 61 -6.02 -8.71 2.56
C ASP A 61 -7.11 -9.77 2.64
N SER A 62 -7.33 -10.36 3.82
CA SER A 62 -8.44 -11.29 4.01
C SER A 62 -9.81 -10.63 3.80
N ALA A 63 -9.94 -9.31 3.97
CA ALA A 63 -11.22 -8.60 3.89
C ALA A 63 -11.58 -8.18 2.45
N GLN A 64 -10.62 -7.68 1.66
CA GLN A 64 -10.89 -7.14 0.32
C GLN A 64 -9.92 -7.61 -0.77
N GLY A 65 -8.87 -8.34 -0.41
CA GLY A 65 -7.72 -8.57 -1.28
C GLY A 65 -6.87 -7.31 -1.43
N LEU A 66 -5.56 -7.47 -1.32
CA LEU A 66 -4.62 -6.36 -1.43
C LEU A 66 -3.62 -6.56 -2.57
N TYR A 67 -3.21 -5.42 -3.12
CA TYR A 67 -2.10 -5.33 -4.05
C TYR A 67 -1.07 -4.34 -3.53
N HIS A 68 0.20 -4.73 -3.59
CA HIS A 68 1.29 -3.79 -3.44
C HIS A 68 1.34 -2.85 -4.66
N ILE A 69 1.64 -1.58 -4.42
CA ILE A 69 2.00 -0.65 -5.50
C ILE A 69 3.25 -1.16 -6.22
N PRO A 70 3.42 -0.92 -7.53
CA PRO A 70 4.67 -1.24 -8.23
C PRO A 70 5.91 -0.61 -7.61
N ALA A 71 7.08 -1.12 -7.97
CA ALA A 71 8.37 -0.69 -7.39
C ALA A 71 8.61 0.82 -7.52
N TRP A 72 8.17 1.46 -8.61
CA TRP A 72 8.29 2.91 -8.80
C TRP A 72 7.54 3.73 -7.75
N GLY A 73 6.51 3.16 -7.12
CA GLY A 73 5.67 3.82 -6.12
C GLY A 73 6.05 3.46 -4.68
N ARG A 74 7.12 2.69 -4.45
CA ARG A 74 7.52 2.24 -3.11
C ARG A 74 8.66 3.09 -2.55
N THR A 75 8.56 3.37 -1.25
CA THR A 75 9.72 3.76 -0.45
C THR A 75 10.60 2.53 -0.15
N PRO A 76 11.85 2.69 0.31
CA PRO A 76 12.67 1.55 0.74
C PRO A 76 11.99 0.68 1.81
N ASP A 77 11.30 1.30 2.77
CA ASP A 77 10.55 0.58 3.81
C ASP A 77 9.33 -0.13 3.22
N GLY A 78 8.64 0.51 2.27
CA GLY A 78 7.54 -0.09 1.54
C GLY A 78 7.97 -1.31 0.70
N ASP A 79 9.17 -1.28 0.11
CA ASP A 79 9.72 -2.42 -0.64
C ASP A 79 10.15 -3.56 0.28
N ALA A 80 10.76 -3.24 1.42
CA ALA A 80 11.06 -4.23 2.46
C ALA A 80 9.78 -4.90 2.99
N PHE A 81 8.73 -4.11 3.23
CA PHE A 81 7.43 -4.60 3.64
C PHE A 81 6.78 -5.48 2.57
N ALA A 82 6.73 -5.05 1.30
CA ALA A 82 6.19 -5.83 0.20
C ALA A 82 6.95 -7.15 0.02
N THR A 83 8.27 -7.13 0.11
CA THR A 83 9.10 -8.34 0.07
C THR A 83 8.81 -9.28 1.24
N ALA A 84 8.61 -8.73 2.45
CA ALA A 84 8.35 -9.52 3.65
C ALA A 84 6.95 -10.15 3.68
N MET A 85 5.95 -9.48 3.09
CA MET A 85 4.58 -9.99 3.00
C MET A 85 4.38 -10.91 1.80
N GLY A 86 5.10 -10.67 0.70
CA GLY A 86 4.82 -11.31 -0.58
C GLY A 86 3.54 -10.74 -1.19
N GLY A 87 2.68 -11.60 -1.73
CA GLY A 87 1.42 -11.17 -2.33
C GLY A 87 1.57 -10.54 -3.72
N ASP A 88 0.44 -10.11 -4.26
CA ASP A 88 0.35 -9.61 -5.63
C ASP A 88 0.74 -8.13 -5.73
N VAL A 89 1.30 -7.77 -6.87
CA VAL A 89 1.62 -6.38 -7.23
C VAL A 89 0.61 -5.93 -8.26
N MET A 90 0.03 -4.75 -8.07
CA MET A 90 -0.89 -4.18 -9.04
C MET A 90 -0.15 -3.88 -10.35
N ASP A 91 -0.83 -4.01 -11.47
CA ASP A 91 -0.31 -3.58 -12.77
C ASP A 91 0.08 -2.09 -12.76
N ASP A 92 1.16 -1.76 -13.47
CA ASP A 92 1.74 -0.42 -13.51
C ASP A 92 0.75 0.63 -14.02
N GLU A 93 0.07 0.39 -15.14
CA GLU A 93 -0.89 1.33 -15.72
C GLU A 93 -2.09 1.54 -14.77
N GLN A 94 -2.57 0.45 -14.16
CA GLN A 94 -3.69 0.52 -13.23
C GLN A 94 -3.32 1.29 -11.95
N ALA A 95 -2.16 1.01 -11.36
CA ALA A 95 -1.71 1.70 -10.16
C ALA A 95 -1.48 3.19 -10.43
N ALA A 96 -0.87 3.51 -11.57
CA ALA A 96 -0.63 4.89 -11.99
C ALA A 96 -1.92 5.67 -12.22
N ALA A 97 -2.92 5.06 -12.88
CA ALA A 97 -4.24 5.67 -13.06
C ALA A 97 -4.93 5.98 -11.73
N ILE A 98 -4.75 5.13 -10.71
CA ILE A 98 -5.31 5.36 -9.37
C ILE A 98 -4.59 6.52 -8.68
N VAL A 99 -3.26 6.49 -8.59
CA VAL A 99 -2.50 7.52 -7.86
C VAL A 99 -2.27 8.82 -8.65
N GLY A 100 -2.82 8.90 -9.88
CA GLY A 100 -2.70 10.06 -10.76
C GLY A 100 -1.29 10.28 -11.30
N MET A 101 -0.49 9.21 -11.41
CA MET A 101 0.85 9.27 -12.01
C MET A 101 0.76 9.05 -13.52
N ASP A 102 1.47 9.87 -14.29
CA ASP A 102 1.64 9.67 -15.73
C ASP A 102 2.91 8.86 -15.99
N LEU A 103 2.76 7.58 -16.33
CA LEU A 103 3.91 6.71 -16.62
C LEU A 103 4.56 6.94 -17.98
N SER A 104 3.89 7.66 -18.90
CA SER A 104 4.45 7.93 -20.23
C SER A 104 5.73 8.77 -20.18
N ILE A 105 5.97 9.49 -19.09
CA ILE A 105 7.21 10.23 -18.84
C ILE A 105 8.42 9.32 -18.62
N TYR A 106 8.20 8.03 -18.31
CA TYR A 106 9.23 7.02 -18.11
C TYR A 106 9.40 6.09 -19.34
N GLU A 107 8.52 6.18 -20.33
CA GLU A 107 8.60 5.37 -21.56
C GLU A 107 9.59 5.92 -22.61
N THR A 108 10.25 7.05 -22.36
CA THR A 108 11.24 7.62 -23.28
C THR A 108 12.63 7.02 -23.03
N GLU A 109 12.95 5.87 -23.65
CA GLU A 109 14.27 5.51 -24.19
C GLU A 109 14.28 4.05 -24.72
N THR A 110 13.45 3.77 -25.73
CA THR A 110 13.74 2.69 -26.70
C THR A 110 13.52 3.18 -28.12
N GLU A 111 14.19 4.28 -28.50
CA GLU A 111 14.47 4.50 -29.92
C GLU A 111 15.65 3.60 -30.32
N THR A 112 15.26 2.49 -30.95
CA THR A 112 16.03 1.67 -31.89
C THR A 112 17.26 2.34 -32.49
N ASP A 113 18.45 1.85 -32.14
CA ASP A 113 19.61 1.88 -33.03
C ASP A 113 19.30 0.96 -34.23
N GLU A 114 18.76 1.55 -35.30
CA GLU A 114 18.66 0.90 -36.61
C GLU A 114 20.08 0.77 -37.21
N TRP A 115 20.51 -0.47 -37.49
CA TRP A 115 21.79 -0.83 -38.12
C TRP A 115 21.78 -0.63 -39.64
#